data_AF-A0AAV9CNU2-F1
#
_entry.id   AF-A0AAV9CNU2-F1
#
_cell.length_a   1.000
_cell.length_b   1.000
_cell.length_c   1.000
_cell.angle_alpha   90.00
_cell.angle_beta   90.00
_cell.angle_gamma   90.00
#
_symmetry.space_group_name_H-M   'P 1'
#
loop_
_entity.id
_entity.type
_entity.pdbx_description
1 polymer ?
#
loop_
_entity_poly.entity_id
_entity_poly.type
_entity_poly.pdbx_seq_one_letter_code
_entity_poly.pdbx_strand_id
1 'polypeptide(L)'
;MEKKTLIAIGFESSANKIGIGVVDLSGSILSNPRSTYITPPGHGFLPRETAHHHLHHLLPLLSSALSSANITPSDVDCICYTKGPGMGAPLQVAAVAARALSLLWKKPIVAVNHCVAHIEMGRVVTGARDPVVLYVSGGNTQVIAYSEGRYRIFGETIDIAVGNCLDRFARVLTLSNDPSPGYNIEQRINFPVDGLFGEPWKNFIEQIVE
;
A
#
# COMPACT_ATOMS: atom_id res chain seq x y z
N MET A 1 -36.14 6.65 6.39
CA MET A 1 -35.29 5.47 6.21
C MET A 1 -33.86 5.97 6.11
N GLU A 2 -33.00 5.66 7.07
CA GLU A 2 -31.57 5.93 6.95
C GLU A 2 -31.02 5.20 5.72
N LYS A 3 -30.25 5.92 4.89
CA LYS A 3 -29.65 5.35 3.69
C LYS A 3 -28.62 4.31 4.15
N LYS A 4 -28.80 3.04 3.77
CA LYS A 4 -27.79 2.01 3.98
C LYS A 4 -26.51 2.45 3.24
N THR A 5 -25.45 2.76 3.98
CA THR A 5 -24.15 3.09 3.40
C THR A 5 -23.50 1.80 2.90
N LEU A 6 -23.00 1.82 1.66
CA LEU A 6 -22.31 0.66 1.10
C LEU A 6 -20.94 0.49 1.75
N ILE A 7 -20.59 -0.74 2.13
CA ILE A 7 -19.31 -1.07 2.78
C ILE A 7 -18.45 -1.95 1.86
N ALA A 8 -17.20 -1.56 1.68
CA ALA A 8 -16.20 -2.34 0.96
C ALA A 8 -15.08 -2.81 1.89
N ILE A 9 -14.62 -4.04 1.70
CA ILE A 9 -13.41 -4.57 2.33
C ILE A 9 -12.32 -4.77 1.27
N GLY A 10 -11.14 -4.21 1.48
CA GLY A 10 -10.02 -4.21 0.54
C GLY A 10 -8.84 -5.03 1.03
N PHE A 11 -8.21 -5.79 0.14
CA PHE A 11 -7.02 -6.60 0.41
C PHE A 11 -5.83 -6.11 -0.43
N GLU A 12 -4.75 -5.70 0.23
CA GLU A 12 -3.50 -5.22 -0.38
C GLU A 12 -2.35 -6.18 -0.03
N SER A 13 -1.60 -6.63 -1.04
CA SER A 13 -0.50 -7.60 -0.88
C SER A 13 0.52 -7.57 -2.04
N SER A 14 0.72 -6.40 -2.66
CA SER A 14 1.59 -6.21 -3.84
C SER A 14 3.08 -6.25 -3.51
N ALA A 15 3.47 -5.83 -2.31
CA ALA A 15 4.85 -5.65 -1.89
C ALA A 15 5.15 -6.43 -0.58
N ASN A 16 6.00 -5.90 0.30
CA ASN A 16 6.33 -6.54 1.58
C ASN A 16 5.32 -6.26 2.71
N LYS A 17 4.32 -5.40 2.46
CA LYS A 17 3.19 -5.16 3.38
C LYS A 17 1.96 -5.95 2.93
N ILE A 18 1.24 -6.49 3.90
CA ILE A 18 -0.13 -6.97 3.73
C ILE A 18 -1.06 -6.13 4.59
N GLY A 19 -2.18 -5.69 4.00
CA GLY A 19 -3.18 -4.88 4.68
C GLY A 19 -4.59 -5.31 4.31
N ILE A 20 -5.51 -5.18 5.26
CA ILE A 20 -6.94 -5.40 5.03
C ILE A 20 -7.68 -4.19 5.58
N GLY A 21 -8.29 -3.40 4.71
CA GLY A 21 -9.01 -2.18 5.06
C GLY A 21 -10.50 -2.33 4.89
N VAL A 22 -11.27 -1.59 5.68
CA VAL A 22 -12.73 -1.46 5.54
C VAL A 22 -13.07 0.01 5.36
N VAL A 23 -13.80 0.32 4.30
CA VAL A 23 -14.23 1.68 3.97
C VAL A 23 -15.72 1.70 3.65
N ASP A 24 -16.36 2.84 3.87
CA ASP A 24 -17.72 3.08 3.45
C ASP A 24 -17.78 3.96 2.19
N LEU A 25 -18.97 4.08 1.59
CA LEU A 25 -19.18 4.87 0.37
C LEU A 25 -18.90 6.38 0.54
N SER A 26 -18.90 6.89 1.77
CA SER A 26 -18.56 8.30 2.03
C SER A 26 -17.05 8.56 1.96
N GLY A 27 -16.24 7.50 1.90
CA GLY A 27 -14.78 7.57 2.01
C GLY A 27 -14.28 7.45 3.45
N SER A 28 -15.15 7.15 4.41
CA SER A 28 -14.74 6.97 5.81
C SER A 28 -14.00 5.64 5.96
N ILE A 29 -12.82 5.69 6.59
CA ILE A 29 -12.00 4.52 6.89
C ILE A 29 -12.46 3.95 8.23
N LEU A 30 -13.14 2.80 8.18
CA LEU A 30 -13.67 2.12 9.37
C LEU A 30 -12.61 1.23 10.04
N SER A 31 -11.65 0.72 9.26
CA SER A 31 -10.55 -0.12 9.75
C SER A 31 -9.42 -0.19 8.73
N ASN A 32 -8.17 -0.30 9.20
CA ASN A 32 -7.00 -0.41 8.32
C ASN A 32 -5.77 -1.12 8.96
N PRO A 33 -5.91 -2.33 9.55
CA PRO A 33 -4.77 -3.08 10.08
C PRO A 33 -3.81 -3.52 8.96
N ARG A 34 -2.51 -3.47 9.25
CA ARG A 34 -1.42 -3.88 8.34
C ARG A 34 -0.31 -4.64 9.06
N SER A 35 0.41 -5.48 8.33
CA SER A 35 1.64 -6.15 8.77
C SER A 35 2.74 -5.99 7.72
N THR A 36 3.96 -5.71 8.18
CA THR A 36 5.14 -5.50 7.33
C THR A 36 6.11 -6.67 7.50
N TYR A 37 6.52 -7.28 6.37
CA TYR A 37 7.62 -8.23 6.37
C TYR A 37 8.95 -7.49 6.41
N ILE A 38 9.68 -7.66 7.50
CA ILE A 38 10.97 -7.02 7.77
C ILE A 38 12.08 -8.08 7.68
N THR A 39 13.05 -7.85 6.78
CA THR A 39 14.24 -8.71 6.63
C THR A 39 15.40 -8.23 7.50
N PRO A 40 16.37 -9.10 7.84
CA PRO A 40 17.59 -8.66 8.52
C PRO A 40 18.33 -7.55 7.76
N PRO A 41 19.11 -6.70 8.44
CA PRO A 41 19.95 -5.69 7.80
C PRO A 41 20.81 -6.28 6.66
N GLY A 42 20.98 -5.51 5.59
CA GLY A 42 21.73 -5.94 4.40
C GLY A 42 20.97 -6.85 3.43
N HIS A 43 19.78 -7.33 3.80
CA HIS A 43 18.96 -8.23 2.98
C HIS A 43 17.71 -7.52 2.43
N GLY A 44 17.28 -7.90 1.23
CA GLY A 44 15.99 -7.51 0.66
C GLY A 44 14.97 -8.63 0.77
N PHE A 45 13.69 -8.30 0.77
CA PHE A 45 12.62 -9.29 0.82
C PHE A 45 12.48 -10.04 -0.51
N LEU A 46 12.41 -11.38 -0.43
CA LEU A 46 12.20 -12.24 -1.58
C LEU A 46 10.71 -12.54 -1.78
N PRO A 47 10.23 -12.73 -3.03
CA PRO A 47 8.81 -12.96 -3.29
C PRO A 47 8.22 -14.16 -2.54
N ARG A 48 8.97 -15.26 -2.41
CA ARG A 48 8.50 -16.48 -1.72
C ARG A 48 8.30 -16.25 -0.22
N GLU A 49 9.29 -15.66 0.43
CA GLU A 49 9.25 -15.41 1.88
C GLU A 49 8.19 -14.38 2.24
N THR A 50 8.05 -13.35 1.39
CA THR A 50 6.99 -12.35 1.52
C THR A 50 5.60 -12.98 1.41
N ALA A 51 5.40 -13.88 0.44
CA ALA A 51 4.13 -14.60 0.29
C ALA A 51 3.83 -15.49 1.51
N HIS A 52 4.84 -16.15 2.09
CA HIS A 52 4.67 -16.91 3.33
C HIS A 52 4.24 -16.01 4.50
N HIS A 53 4.89 -14.86 4.68
CA HIS A 53 4.46 -13.86 5.67
C HIS A 53 3.00 -13.45 5.45
N HIS A 54 2.61 -13.13 4.21
CA HIS A 54 1.23 -12.78 3.89
C HIS A 54 0.23 -13.90 4.25
N LEU A 55 0.54 -15.16 3.93
CA LEU A 55 -0.29 -16.30 4.28
C LEU A 55 -0.51 -16.41 5.80
N HIS A 56 0.53 -16.18 6.60
CA HIS A 56 0.44 -16.24 8.06
C HIS A 56 -0.39 -15.08 8.66
N HIS A 57 -0.33 -13.89 8.06
CA HIS A 57 -0.99 -12.70 8.60
C HIS A 57 -2.38 -12.42 8.03
N LEU A 58 -2.78 -13.06 6.92
CA LEU A 58 -4.03 -12.75 6.22
C LEU A 58 -5.28 -12.94 7.09
N LEU A 59 -5.46 -14.11 7.71
CA LEU A 59 -6.64 -14.39 8.53
C LEU A 59 -6.68 -13.57 9.84
N PRO A 60 -5.56 -13.42 10.59
CA PRO A 60 -5.50 -12.51 11.72
C PRO A 60 -5.89 -11.07 11.35
N LEU A 61 -5.37 -10.55 10.23
CA LEU A 61 -5.70 -9.20 9.75
C LEU A 61 -7.16 -9.09 9.33
N LEU A 62 -7.74 -10.12 8.72
CA LEU A 62 -9.14 -10.13 8.33
C LEU A 62 -10.05 -10.05 9.57
N SER A 63 -9.75 -10.85 10.59
CA SER A 63 -10.46 -10.82 11.87
C SER A 63 -10.34 -9.45 12.54
N SER A 64 -9.13 -8.90 12.60
CA SER A 64 -8.88 -7.55 13.12
C SER A 64 -9.64 -6.49 12.33
N ALA A 65 -9.69 -6.61 10.99
CA ALA A 65 -10.33 -5.62 10.13
C ALA A 65 -11.83 -5.53 10.41
N LEU A 66 -12.51 -6.69 10.46
CA LEU A 66 -13.93 -6.79 10.78
C LEU A 66 -14.23 -6.34 12.21
N SER A 67 -13.41 -6.77 13.18
CA SER A 67 -13.59 -6.41 14.59
C SER A 67 -13.40 -4.91 14.83
N SER A 68 -12.36 -4.29 14.29
CA SER A 68 -12.09 -2.86 14.46
C SER A 68 -13.12 -1.98 13.74
N ALA A 69 -13.65 -2.44 12.61
CA ALA A 69 -14.76 -1.77 11.93
C ALA A 69 -16.13 -2.03 12.61
N ASN A 70 -16.19 -2.94 13.59
CA ASN A 70 -17.42 -3.38 14.25
C ASN A 70 -18.50 -3.86 13.26
N ILE A 71 -18.09 -4.67 12.29
CA ILE A 71 -18.97 -5.25 11.27
C ILE A 71 -18.84 -6.77 11.19
N THR A 72 -19.84 -7.38 10.57
CA THR A 72 -19.86 -8.81 10.25
C THR A 72 -19.75 -9.02 8.73
N PRO A 73 -19.43 -10.24 8.25
CA PRO A 73 -19.44 -10.55 6.83
C PRO A 73 -20.74 -10.22 6.09
N SER A 74 -21.89 -10.22 6.77
CA SER A 74 -23.18 -9.86 6.16
C SER A 74 -23.28 -8.38 5.78
N ASP A 75 -22.58 -7.51 6.52
CA ASP A 75 -22.60 -6.05 6.34
C ASP A 75 -21.76 -5.60 5.14
N VAL A 76 -20.74 -6.40 4.75
CA VAL A 76 -19.89 -6.13 3.59
C VAL A 76 -20.72 -6.21 2.30
N ASP A 77 -20.68 -5.17 1.46
CA ASP A 77 -21.38 -5.14 0.18
C ASP A 77 -20.46 -5.50 -1.00
N CYS A 78 -19.16 -5.28 -0.89
CA CYS A 78 -18.18 -5.64 -1.93
C CYS A 78 -16.81 -6.01 -1.36
N ILE A 79 -16.13 -6.95 -2.02
CA ILE A 79 -14.75 -7.34 -1.71
C ILE A 79 -13.83 -6.80 -2.81
N CYS A 80 -12.79 -6.09 -2.43
CA CYS A 80 -11.80 -5.52 -3.33
C CYS A 80 -10.44 -6.16 -3.09
N TYR A 81 -9.65 -6.38 -4.13
CA TYR A 81 -8.28 -6.85 -3.97
C TYR A 81 -7.34 -6.24 -5.01
N THR A 82 -6.07 -6.09 -4.63
CA THR A 82 -5.03 -5.60 -5.54
C THR A 82 -4.74 -6.65 -6.61
N LYS A 83 -5.08 -6.34 -7.86
CA LYS A 83 -4.75 -7.17 -9.02
C LYS A 83 -3.32 -6.93 -9.52
N GLY A 84 -2.79 -5.75 -9.26
CA GLY A 84 -1.42 -5.37 -9.59
C GLY A 84 -1.27 -3.87 -9.90
N PRO A 85 -0.06 -3.40 -10.25
CA PRO A 85 1.19 -4.17 -10.32
C PRO A 85 1.71 -4.65 -8.95
N GLY A 86 2.73 -5.51 -8.93
CA GLY A 86 3.33 -6.03 -7.70
C GLY A 86 4.06 -7.36 -7.89
N MET A 87 4.60 -7.90 -6.79
CA MET A 87 5.25 -9.21 -6.78
C MET A 87 4.25 -10.34 -6.98
N GLY A 88 4.53 -11.24 -7.93
CA GLY A 88 3.59 -12.29 -8.34
C GLY A 88 3.12 -13.20 -7.20
N ALA A 89 4.04 -13.76 -6.41
CA ALA A 89 3.68 -14.67 -5.32
C ALA A 89 2.86 -13.98 -4.20
N PRO A 90 3.27 -12.81 -3.67
CA PRO A 90 2.45 -12.03 -2.73
C PRO A 90 1.06 -11.66 -3.27
N LEU A 91 0.93 -11.21 -4.52
CA LEU A 91 -0.36 -10.86 -5.13
C LEU A 91 -1.34 -12.04 -5.16
N GLN A 92 -0.84 -13.25 -5.38
CA GLN A 92 -1.68 -14.45 -5.39
C GLN A 92 -2.35 -14.72 -4.04
N VAL A 93 -1.70 -14.36 -2.92
CA VAL A 93 -2.24 -14.60 -1.57
C VAL A 93 -3.56 -13.84 -1.35
N ALA A 94 -3.58 -12.53 -1.56
CA ALA A 94 -4.80 -11.74 -1.44
C ALA A 94 -5.83 -12.10 -2.51
N ALA A 95 -5.40 -12.35 -3.75
CA ALA A 95 -6.33 -12.69 -4.83
C ALA A 95 -7.09 -13.99 -4.57
N VAL A 96 -6.42 -15.04 -4.07
CA VAL A 96 -7.06 -16.31 -3.72
C VAL A 96 -8.01 -16.13 -2.54
N ALA A 97 -7.58 -15.41 -1.49
CA ALA A 97 -8.43 -15.13 -0.33
C ALA A 97 -9.68 -14.34 -0.70
N ALA A 98 -9.54 -13.25 -1.45
CA ALA A 98 -10.67 -12.42 -1.88
C ALA A 98 -11.68 -13.20 -2.72
N ARG A 99 -11.22 -14.08 -3.62
CA ARG A 99 -12.10 -14.97 -4.40
C ARG A 99 -12.82 -15.99 -3.52
N ALA A 100 -12.11 -16.61 -2.59
CA ALA A 100 -12.72 -17.56 -1.66
C ALA A 100 -13.80 -16.90 -0.79
N LEU A 101 -13.52 -15.70 -0.26
CA LEU A 101 -14.47 -14.92 0.54
C LEU A 101 -15.66 -14.43 -0.30
N SER A 102 -15.44 -14.02 -1.55
CA SER A 102 -16.52 -13.64 -2.47
C SER A 102 -17.50 -14.79 -2.69
N LEU A 103 -16.99 -16.01 -2.90
CA LEU A 103 -17.82 -17.21 -3.03
C LEU A 103 -18.53 -17.57 -1.73
N LEU A 104 -17.83 -17.51 -0.59
CA LEU A 104 -18.37 -17.87 0.72
C LEU A 104 -19.45 -16.89 1.19
N TRP A 105 -19.19 -15.59 1.08
CA TRP A 105 -20.09 -14.52 1.54
C TRP A 105 -21.11 -14.10 0.48
N LYS A 106 -21.01 -14.66 -0.73
CA LYS A 106 -21.85 -14.34 -1.90
C LYS A 106 -21.87 -12.83 -2.19
N LYS A 107 -20.70 -12.20 -2.13
CA LYS A 107 -20.50 -10.76 -2.39
C LYS A 107 -19.75 -10.54 -3.69
N PRO A 108 -20.06 -9.48 -4.44
CA PRO A 108 -19.30 -9.13 -5.64
C PRO A 108 -17.82 -8.88 -5.29
N ILE A 109 -16.95 -9.15 -6.27
CA ILE A 109 -15.51 -8.95 -6.18
C ILE A 109 -15.03 -7.96 -7.22
N VAL A 110 -14.18 -7.02 -6.80
CA VAL A 110 -13.60 -5.99 -7.66
C VAL A 110 -12.08 -6.09 -7.63
N ALA A 111 -11.49 -6.21 -8.82
CA ALA A 111 -10.05 -6.14 -9.00
C ALA A 111 -9.60 -4.68 -9.09
N VAL A 112 -8.64 -4.29 -8.25
CA VAL A 112 -8.17 -2.91 -8.13
C VAL A 112 -6.73 -2.79 -8.66
N ASN A 113 -6.44 -1.70 -9.37
CA ASN A 113 -5.08 -1.33 -9.74
C ASN A 113 -4.40 -0.61 -8.55
N HIS A 114 -3.22 -1.08 -8.15
CA HIS A 114 -2.49 -0.58 -6.98
C HIS A 114 -2.18 0.92 -7.07
N CYS A 115 -1.66 1.39 -8.21
CA CYS A 115 -1.29 2.79 -8.40
C CYS A 115 -2.52 3.71 -8.35
N VAL A 116 -3.62 3.29 -8.98
CA VAL A 116 -4.90 4.03 -8.93
C VAL A 116 -5.44 4.06 -7.50
N ALA A 117 -5.30 2.99 -6.71
CA ALA A 117 -5.72 2.98 -5.31
C ALA A 117 -4.97 4.02 -4.47
N HIS A 118 -3.67 4.19 -4.66
CA HIS A 118 -2.91 5.27 -4.01
C HIS A 118 -3.45 6.66 -4.38
N ILE A 119 -3.75 6.89 -5.66
CA ILE A 119 -4.30 8.17 -6.13
C ILE A 119 -5.66 8.43 -5.50
N GLU A 120 -6.59 7.47 -5.58
CA GLU A 120 -7.96 7.64 -5.06
C GLU A 120 -7.98 7.79 -3.54
N MET A 121 -7.17 7.02 -2.80
CA MET A 121 -7.06 7.18 -1.36
C MET A 121 -6.49 8.56 -1.00
N GLY A 122 -5.46 9.01 -1.72
CA GLY A 122 -4.91 10.37 -1.56
C GLY A 122 -5.96 11.46 -1.81
N ARG A 123 -6.78 11.31 -2.85
CA ARG A 123 -7.89 12.24 -3.17
C ARG A 123 -8.94 12.26 -2.05
N VAL A 124 -9.33 11.10 -1.52
CA VAL A 124 -10.30 10.99 -0.43
C VAL A 124 -9.79 11.68 0.84
N VAL A 125 -8.54 11.39 1.25
CA VAL A 125 -7.97 11.90 2.50
C VAL A 125 -7.65 13.40 2.42
N THR A 126 -7.17 13.88 1.27
CA THR A 126 -6.73 15.29 1.11
C THR A 126 -7.81 16.20 0.54
N GLY A 127 -8.88 15.66 -0.03
CA GLY A 127 -9.89 16.42 -0.77
C GLY A 127 -9.44 16.93 -2.15
N ALA A 128 -8.27 16.47 -2.65
CA ALA A 128 -7.77 16.86 -3.97
C ALA A 128 -8.72 16.38 -5.09
N ARG A 129 -9.18 17.32 -5.93
CA ARG A 129 -10.22 17.05 -6.94
C ARG A 129 -9.71 16.57 -8.29
N ASP A 130 -8.57 17.08 -8.74
CA ASP A 130 -7.95 16.70 -10.02
C ASP A 130 -6.43 16.96 -9.98
N PRO A 131 -5.69 16.19 -9.14
CA PRO A 131 -4.27 16.45 -8.93
C PRO A 131 -3.40 15.87 -10.05
N VAL A 132 -2.27 16.53 -10.31
CA VAL A 132 -1.09 15.86 -10.83
C VAL A 132 -0.41 15.15 -9.66
N VAL A 133 -0.21 13.84 -9.79
CA VAL A 133 0.28 12.97 -8.71
C VAL A 133 1.70 12.55 -9.00
N LEU A 134 2.60 12.81 -8.06
CA LEU A 134 3.89 12.15 -7.99
C LEU A 134 3.72 10.88 -7.14
N TYR A 135 3.80 9.72 -7.79
CA TYR A 135 3.71 8.42 -7.14
C TYR A 135 5.12 7.82 -6.98
N VAL A 136 5.63 7.85 -5.74
CA VAL A 136 6.94 7.32 -5.37
C VAL A 136 6.78 6.23 -4.33
N SER A 137 7.38 5.08 -4.56
CA SER A 137 7.39 3.94 -3.64
C SER A 137 8.66 3.10 -3.83
N GLY A 138 8.78 2.01 -3.07
CA GLY A 138 9.81 1.00 -3.30
C GLY A 138 9.75 0.34 -4.69
N GLY A 139 8.59 0.34 -5.34
CA GLY A 139 8.36 -0.34 -6.64
C GLY A 139 8.05 0.59 -7.81
N ASN A 140 7.69 1.85 -7.55
CA ASN A 140 7.21 2.77 -8.59
C ASN A 140 7.78 4.18 -8.41
N THR A 141 7.99 4.89 -9.52
CA THR A 141 8.33 6.31 -9.55
C THR A 141 7.74 6.90 -10.82
N GLN A 142 6.58 7.54 -10.70
CA GLN A 142 5.74 7.96 -11.83
C GLN A 142 5.08 9.31 -11.55
N VAL A 143 4.93 10.12 -12.60
CA VAL A 143 4.10 11.33 -12.63
C VAL A 143 2.83 11.00 -13.39
N ILE A 144 1.70 11.03 -12.69
CA ILE A 144 0.41 10.55 -13.18
C ILE A 144 -0.61 11.69 -13.09
N ALA A 145 -1.42 11.87 -14.14
CA ALA A 145 -2.57 12.79 -14.08
C ALA A 145 -3.78 12.19 -14.82
N TYR A 146 -4.97 12.63 -14.44
CA TYR A 146 -6.20 12.21 -15.11
C TYR A 146 -6.37 12.99 -16.42
N SER A 147 -6.52 12.27 -17.53
CA SER A 147 -6.70 12.88 -18.85
C SER A 147 -7.45 11.94 -19.78
N GLU A 148 -8.49 12.46 -20.43
CA GLU A 148 -9.35 11.74 -21.37
C GLU A 148 -9.93 10.44 -20.76
N GLY A 149 -10.47 10.53 -19.54
CA GLY A 149 -11.15 9.41 -18.91
C GLY A 149 -10.24 8.39 -18.23
N ARG A 150 -8.92 8.62 -18.18
CA ARG A 150 -7.94 7.66 -17.65
C ARG A 150 -6.85 8.35 -16.84
N TYR A 151 -6.31 7.66 -15.84
CA TYR A 151 -5.02 8.02 -15.26
C TYR A 151 -3.91 7.66 -16.24
N ARG A 152 -3.12 8.66 -16.64
CA ARG A 152 -2.04 8.53 -17.62
C ARG A 152 -0.71 8.86 -16.98
N ILE A 153 0.31 8.07 -17.33
CA ILE A 153 1.70 8.32 -16.93
C ILE A 153 2.29 9.34 -17.90
N PHE A 154 2.67 10.50 -17.39
CA PHE A 154 3.32 11.57 -18.15
C PHE A 154 4.85 11.50 -18.07
N GLY A 155 5.36 10.88 -17.02
CA GLY A 155 6.78 10.60 -16.85
C GLY A 155 6.97 9.49 -15.83
N GLU A 156 8.04 8.71 -15.99
CA GLU A 156 8.39 7.65 -15.06
C GLU A 156 9.89 7.40 -15.05
N THR A 157 10.37 6.71 -14.01
CA THR A 157 11.73 6.17 -14.03
C THR A 157 11.90 5.20 -15.21
N ILE A 158 13.09 5.21 -15.82
CA ILE A 158 13.43 4.31 -16.94
C ILE A 158 14.19 3.06 -16.47
N ASP A 159 14.51 2.96 -15.18
CA ASP A 159 15.25 1.84 -14.59
C ASP A 159 14.63 1.34 -13.27
N ILE A 160 15.11 1.83 -12.12
CA ILE A 160 14.66 1.45 -10.80
C ILE A 160 13.86 2.59 -10.16
N ALA A 161 12.87 2.22 -9.34
CA ALA A 161 12.17 3.19 -8.53
C ALA A 161 13.11 3.86 -7.52
N VAL A 162 12.83 5.12 -7.18
CA VAL A 162 13.62 5.89 -6.20
C VAL A 162 13.65 5.18 -4.84
N GLY A 163 12.55 4.57 -4.40
CA GLY A 163 12.52 3.78 -3.17
C GLY A 163 13.41 2.54 -3.26
N ASN A 164 13.44 1.84 -4.40
CA ASN A 164 14.37 0.73 -4.59
C ASN A 164 15.83 1.16 -4.54
N CYS A 165 16.15 2.33 -5.10
CA CYS A 165 17.48 2.91 -5.03
C CYS A 165 17.92 3.14 -3.58
N LEU A 166 17.04 3.76 -2.77
CA LEU A 166 17.29 4.00 -1.34
C LEU A 166 17.43 2.69 -0.56
N ASP A 167 16.52 1.72 -0.76
CA ASP A 167 16.58 0.42 -0.09
C ASP A 167 17.89 -0.32 -0.42
N ARG A 168 18.33 -0.28 -1.68
CA ARG A 168 19.61 -0.89 -2.09
C ARG A 168 20.80 -0.21 -1.42
N PHE A 169 20.78 1.12 -1.34
CA PHE A 169 21.82 1.88 -0.65
C PHE A 169 21.87 1.54 0.84
N ALA A 170 20.72 1.50 1.52
CA ALA A 170 20.61 1.06 2.91
C ALA A 170 21.18 -0.35 3.12
N ARG A 171 20.92 -1.28 2.19
CA ARG A 171 21.46 -2.65 2.26
C ARG A 171 22.98 -2.68 2.19
N VAL A 172 23.60 -1.91 1.29
CA VAL A 172 25.07 -1.82 1.18
C VAL A 172 25.68 -1.31 2.48
N LEU A 173 25.02 -0.35 3.13
CA LEU A 173 25.44 0.19 4.42
C LEU A 173 25.02 -0.68 5.63
N THR A 174 24.36 -1.81 5.41
CA THR A 174 23.82 -2.69 6.45
C THR A 174 22.90 -1.98 7.46
N LEU A 175 22.09 -1.03 6.96
CA LEU A 175 21.11 -0.33 7.81
C LEU A 175 19.97 -1.26 8.20
N SER A 176 19.32 -0.94 9.33
CA SER A 176 18.10 -1.62 9.74
C SER A 176 17.01 -1.46 8.66
N ASN A 177 16.23 -2.52 8.46
CA ASN A 177 15.00 -2.48 7.66
C ASN A 177 13.76 -2.19 8.53
N ASP A 178 13.93 -2.02 9.85
CA ASP A 178 12.88 -1.69 10.82
C ASP A 178 12.98 -0.21 11.23
N PRO A 179 11.90 0.60 11.13
CA PRO A 179 10.58 0.26 10.54
C PRO A 179 10.60 0.17 9.01
N SER A 180 11.55 0.87 8.36
CA SER A 180 11.84 0.76 6.93
C SER A 180 13.26 1.24 6.63
N PRO A 181 13.87 0.81 5.51
CA PRO A 181 15.21 1.27 5.13
C PRO A 181 15.23 2.77 4.80
N GLY A 182 14.22 3.26 4.07
CA GLY A 182 14.08 4.68 3.72
C GLY A 182 14.03 5.60 4.94
N TYR A 183 13.24 5.25 5.95
CA TYR A 183 13.17 6.00 7.20
C TYR A 183 14.54 6.03 7.90
N ASN A 184 15.25 4.91 7.96
CA ASN A 184 16.56 4.85 8.60
C ASN A 184 17.65 5.64 7.83
N ILE A 185 17.51 5.81 6.52
CA ILE A 185 18.34 6.74 5.74
C ILE A 185 18.02 8.19 6.13
N GLU A 186 16.75 8.56 6.16
CA GLU A 186 16.31 9.91 6.52
C GLU A 186 16.84 10.36 7.88
N GLN A 187 16.71 9.52 8.90
CA GLN A 187 17.16 9.84 10.25
C GLN A 187 18.67 10.08 10.34
N ARG A 188 19.46 9.50 9.43
CA ARG A 188 20.91 9.71 9.37
C ARG A 188 21.31 10.99 8.64
N ILE A 189 20.47 11.46 7.71
CA ILE A 189 20.68 12.74 7.02
C ILE A 189 20.39 13.92 7.96
N ASN A 190 19.51 13.73 8.96
CA ASN A 190 19.23 14.73 9.99
C ASN A 190 20.34 14.88 11.06
N PHE A 191 21.46 14.17 10.95
CA PHE A 191 22.69 14.56 11.67
C PHE A 191 23.30 15.77 10.95
N PRO A 192 23.69 16.84 11.68
CA PRO A 192 24.09 18.10 11.07
C PRO A 192 25.35 17.90 10.22
N VAL A 193 25.15 17.77 8.91
CA VAL A 193 26.14 18.17 7.93
C VAL A 193 25.79 19.62 7.62
N ASP A 194 26.59 20.55 8.14
CA ASP A 194 26.35 21.99 8.02
C ASP A 194 25.88 22.37 6.60
N GLY A 195 24.63 22.83 6.50
CA GLY A 195 24.18 23.71 5.42
C GLY A 195 23.60 23.13 4.13
N LEU A 196 23.27 21.84 4.01
CA LEU A 196 22.84 21.29 2.70
C LEU A 196 21.36 20.90 2.54
N PHE A 197 20.60 20.59 3.58
CA PHE A 197 19.23 20.07 3.40
C PHE A 197 18.25 20.63 4.44
N GLY A 198 17.24 21.39 3.97
CA GLY A 198 16.19 21.99 4.80
C GLY A 198 14.95 21.11 4.99
N GLU A 199 13.94 21.65 5.71
CA GLU A 199 12.63 21.05 6.04
C GLU A 199 11.87 20.30 4.91
N PRO A 200 11.95 20.64 3.60
CA PRO A 200 11.16 19.98 2.55
C PRO A 200 11.45 18.48 2.35
N TRP A 201 12.60 17.98 2.82
CA TRP A 201 13.01 16.59 2.63
C TRP A 201 12.27 15.59 3.52
N LYS A 202 11.73 16.04 4.66
CA LYS A 202 11.06 15.14 5.62
C LYS A 202 9.80 14.49 5.03
N ASN A 203 8.97 15.29 4.36
CA ASN A 203 7.72 14.80 3.75
C ASN A 203 7.96 13.91 2.52
N PHE A 204 9.11 14.02 1.85
CA PHE A 204 9.42 13.26 0.63
C PHE A 204 9.73 11.79 0.95
N ILE A 205 10.38 11.50 2.08
CA ILE A 205 10.76 10.13 2.44
C ILE A 205 9.58 9.37 3.05
N GLU A 206 8.71 10.01 3.83
CA GLU A 206 7.48 9.36 4.33
C GLU A 206 6.62 8.79 3.19
N GLN A 207 6.54 9.48 2.05
CA GLN A 207 5.83 9.00 0.87
C GLN A 207 6.48 7.77 0.20
N ILE A 208 7.79 7.60 0.34
CA ILE A 208 8.54 6.45 -0.19
C ILE A 208 8.41 5.21 0.73
N VAL A 209 8.15 5.43 2.02
CA VAL A 209 8.15 4.40 3.07
C VAL A 209 6.83 3.62 3.13
N GLU A 210 5.71 4.20 2.70
CA GLU A 210 4.41 3.51 2.59
C GLU A 210 4.34 2.58 1.37
#